data_AF-A0A924E571-F1
#
_entry.id   AF-A0A924E571-F1
#
_cell.length_a   1.000
_cell.length_b   1.000
_cell.length_c   1.000
_cell.angle_alpha   90.00
_cell.angle_beta   90.00
_cell.angle_gamma   90.00
#
_symmetry.space_group_name_H-M   'P 1'
#
loop_
_entity.id
_entity.type
_entity.pdbx_description
1 polymer ?
#
loop_
_entity_poly.entity_id
_entity_poly.type
_entity_poly.pdbx_seq_one_letter_code
_entity_poly.pdbx_strand_id
1 'polypeptide(L)'
;MLKIDNNLLQELGLGQLPDAEKNSLLKHVYETLEMRVGMRLADQMSNEQLDEFERYFEAKDDAGAFKWLESNFPNYKEIVQEEFDKLKIEVGQSAPQILGAAQAQMAAGSQPLAEDPQPQPSPQTQPTIQQPLQSPPAPQAPAQYAQAQPIQQPAQVQPTQQPTAPQQQYAQPQPMQMPQQQQPQQYIPQPDQPQYPQQQPPAGPAA
;
A
#
# COMPACT_ATOMS: atom_id res chain seq x y z
N MET A 1 3.14 16.51 -31.55
CA MET A 1 2.25 15.77 -30.64
C MET A 1 3.12 15.09 -29.61
N LEU A 2 2.75 15.21 -28.34
CA LEU A 2 3.38 14.41 -27.27
C LEU A 2 3.25 12.93 -27.60
N LYS A 3 4.33 12.20 -27.37
CA LYS A 3 4.45 10.80 -27.73
C LYS A 3 4.83 10.02 -26.48
N ILE A 4 3.84 9.33 -25.92
CA ILE A 4 4.04 8.41 -24.80
C ILE A 4 3.95 7.01 -25.41
N ASP A 5 5.09 6.51 -25.87
CA ASP A 5 5.18 5.23 -26.58
C ASP A 5 6.43 4.46 -26.16
N ASN A 6 6.66 3.29 -26.77
CA ASN A 6 7.79 2.44 -26.41
C ASN A 6 9.16 3.15 -26.58
N ASN A 7 9.26 4.18 -27.43
CA ASN A 7 10.48 4.97 -27.55
C ASN A 7 10.77 5.74 -26.25
N LEU A 8 9.75 6.34 -25.63
CA LEU A 8 9.87 6.97 -24.31
C LEU A 8 10.36 5.96 -23.26
N LEU A 9 9.80 4.75 -23.24
CA LEU A 9 10.26 3.72 -22.30
C LEU A 9 11.71 3.32 -22.54
N GLN A 10 12.14 3.26 -23.80
CA GLN A 10 13.55 3.00 -24.13
C GLN A 10 14.47 4.11 -23.63
N GLU A 11 14.12 5.37 -23.82
CA GLU A 11 14.88 6.53 -23.31
C GLU A 11 15.00 6.50 -21.78
N LEU A 12 13.96 6.04 -21.09
CA LEU A 12 13.92 5.94 -19.62
C LEU A 12 14.59 4.67 -19.07
N GLY A 13 15.19 3.84 -19.92
CA GLY A 13 15.82 2.57 -19.51
C GLY A 13 14.83 1.43 -19.23
N LEU A 14 13.55 1.63 -19.50
CA LEU A 14 12.44 0.68 -19.30
C LEU A 14 12.18 -0.19 -20.54
N GLY A 15 12.99 -0.07 -21.58
CA GLY A 15 12.87 -0.84 -22.82
C GLY A 15 13.01 -2.35 -22.66
N GLN A 16 13.54 -2.83 -21.53
CA GLN A 16 13.68 -4.26 -21.23
C GLN A 16 12.42 -4.90 -20.62
N LEU A 17 11.41 -4.10 -20.28
CA LEU A 17 10.16 -4.64 -19.75
C LEU A 17 9.46 -5.55 -20.78
N PRO A 18 8.74 -6.59 -20.32
CA PRO A 18 7.84 -7.37 -21.17
C PRO A 18 6.77 -6.48 -21.83
N ASP A 19 6.27 -6.87 -23.00
CA ASP A 19 5.29 -6.05 -23.74
C ASP A 19 4.00 -5.79 -22.94
N ALA A 20 3.56 -6.75 -22.13
CA ALA A 20 2.41 -6.56 -21.25
C ALA A 20 2.66 -5.45 -20.21
N GLU A 21 3.82 -5.48 -19.56
CA GLU A 21 4.21 -4.46 -18.56
C GLU A 21 4.43 -3.09 -19.21
N LYS A 22 5.02 -3.05 -20.41
CA LYS A 22 5.16 -1.81 -21.19
C LYS A 22 3.82 -1.19 -21.49
N ASN A 23 2.86 -1.97 -22.00
CA ASN A 23 1.54 -1.45 -22.33
C ASN A 23 0.79 -0.97 -21.07
N SER A 24 0.86 -1.72 -19.98
CA SER A 24 0.29 -1.33 -18.69
C SER A 24 0.91 -0.02 -18.18
N LEU A 25 2.24 0.11 -18.25
CA LEU A 25 2.96 1.31 -17.84
C LEU A 25 2.63 2.50 -18.74
N LEU A 26 2.62 2.33 -20.06
CA LEU A 26 2.25 3.40 -21.00
C LEU A 26 0.85 3.92 -20.70
N LYS A 27 -0.12 3.01 -20.53
CA LYS A 27 -1.48 3.37 -20.15
C LYS A 27 -1.50 4.16 -18.84
N HIS A 28 -0.80 3.67 -17.81
CA HIS A 28 -0.73 4.35 -16.52
C HIS A 28 -0.12 5.76 -16.62
N VAL A 29 0.91 5.94 -17.46
CA VAL A 29 1.53 7.24 -17.71
C VAL A 29 0.55 8.19 -18.43
N TYR A 30 -0.22 7.71 -19.41
CA TYR A 30 -1.29 8.50 -20.04
C TYR A 30 -2.34 8.95 -19.02
N GLU A 31 -2.92 8.01 -18.27
CA GLU A 31 -3.96 8.30 -17.28
C GLU A 31 -3.46 9.29 -16.20
N THR A 32 -2.21 9.12 -15.76
CA THR A 32 -1.58 10.01 -14.78
C THR A 32 -1.36 11.40 -15.35
N LEU A 33 -0.91 11.51 -16.60
CA LEU A 33 -0.72 12.80 -17.27
C LEU A 33 -2.06 13.53 -17.42
N GLU A 34 -3.10 12.85 -17.90
CA GLU A 34 -4.44 13.42 -18.06
C GLU A 34 -4.98 13.98 -16.74
N MET A 35 -4.86 13.21 -15.66
CA MET A 35 -5.28 13.64 -14.32
C MET A 35 -4.49 14.87 -13.84
N ARG A 36 -3.16 14.87 -13.97
CA ARG A 36 -2.32 15.98 -13.52
C ARG A 36 -2.56 17.25 -14.32
N VAL A 37 -2.62 17.13 -15.65
CA VAL A 37 -2.94 18.25 -16.54
C VAL A 37 -4.32 18.80 -16.23
N GLY A 38 -5.33 17.95 -16.05
CA GLY A 38 -6.68 18.35 -15.67
C GLY A 38 -6.71 19.13 -14.35
N MET A 39 -6.04 18.62 -13.32
CA MET A 39 -5.94 19.30 -12.01
C MET A 39 -5.19 20.63 -12.12
N ARG A 40 -4.10 20.68 -12.89
CA ARG A 40 -3.27 21.88 -13.04
C ARG A 40 -3.95 22.99 -13.85
N LEU A 41 -4.77 22.59 -14.83
CA LEU A 41 -5.62 23.50 -15.58
C LEU A 41 -6.76 24.01 -14.69
N ALA A 42 -7.41 23.12 -13.93
CA ALA A 42 -8.49 23.48 -13.03
C ALA A 42 -8.05 24.47 -11.93
N ASP A 43 -6.84 24.33 -11.40
CA ASP A 43 -6.25 25.25 -10.40
C ASP A 43 -6.11 26.70 -10.91
N GLN A 44 -6.04 26.87 -12.23
CA GLN A 44 -5.95 28.19 -12.88
C GLN A 44 -7.28 28.68 -13.43
N MET A 45 -8.35 27.89 -13.30
CA MET A 45 -9.70 28.24 -13.73
C MET A 45 -10.49 28.84 -12.57
N SER A 46 -11.29 29.86 -12.88
CA SER A 46 -12.34 30.32 -11.97
C SER A 46 -13.47 29.29 -11.91
N ASN A 47 -14.28 29.28 -10.86
CA ASN A 47 -15.42 28.36 -10.75
C ASN A 47 -16.37 28.45 -11.95
N GLU A 48 -16.64 29.66 -12.46
CA GLU A 48 -17.48 29.86 -13.65
C GLU A 48 -16.85 29.20 -14.89
N GLN A 49 -15.53 29.29 -15.03
CA GLN A 49 -14.81 28.68 -16.16
C GLN A 49 -14.77 27.14 -16.04
N LEU A 50 -14.71 26.60 -14.81
CA LEU A 50 -14.85 25.17 -14.57
C LEU A 50 -16.24 24.68 -14.98
N ASP A 51 -17.31 25.36 -14.55
CA ASP A 51 -18.68 25.04 -14.95
C ASP A 51 -18.84 25.09 -16.47
N GLU A 52 -18.28 26.10 -17.14
CA GLU A 52 -18.30 26.18 -18.61
C GLU A 52 -17.54 25.03 -19.28
N PHE A 53 -16.39 24.66 -18.73
CA PHE A 53 -15.53 23.61 -19.27
C PHE A 53 -16.17 22.21 -19.08
N GLU A 54 -16.77 21.95 -17.91
CA GLU A 54 -17.45 20.69 -17.60
C GLU A 54 -18.57 20.35 -18.58
N ARG A 55 -19.29 21.37 -19.08
CA ARG A 55 -20.37 21.17 -20.07
C ARG A 55 -19.88 20.51 -21.36
N TYR A 56 -18.62 20.71 -21.75
CA TYR A 56 -18.06 20.03 -22.92
C TYR A 56 -17.82 18.54 -22.65
N PHE A 57 -17.41 18.16 -21.43
CA PHE A 57 -17.27 16.75 -21.04
C PHE A 57 -18.62 16.05 -20.97
N GLU A 58 -19.63 16.71 -20.40
CA GLU A 58 -21.01 16.17 -20.36
C GLU A 58 -21.56 15.96 -21.78
N ALA A 59 -21.30 16.89 -22.69
CA ALA A 59 -21.69 16.80 -24.09
C ALA A 59 -20.83 15.83 -24.91
N LYS A 60 -19.73 15.30 -24.36
CA LYS A 60 -18.70 14.54 -25.08
C LYS A 60 -18.17 15.27 -26.32
N ASP A 61 -18.05 16.59 -26.21
CA ASP A 61 -17.56 17.47 -27.28
C ASP A 61 -16.08 17.82 -27.05
N ASP A 62 -15.20 16.85 -27.31
CA ASP A 62 -13.76 17.03 -27.18
C ASP A 62 -13.26 18.19 -28.05
N ALA A 63 -13.82 18.35 -29.25
CA ALA A 63 -13.45 19.41 -30.18
C ALA A 63 -13.84 20.80 -29.63
N GLY A 64 -15.01 20.91 -29.00
CA GLY A 64 -15.44 22.11 -28.28
C GLY A 64 -14.52 22.43 -27.09
N ALA A 65 -14.20 21.42 -26.27
CA ALA A 65 -13.28 21.56 -25.14
C ALA A 65 -11.90 22.09 -25.57
N PHE A 66 -11.32 21.54 -26.65
CA PHE A 66 -10.05 22.02 -27.18
C PHE A 66 -10.12 23.46 -27.68
N LYS A 67 -11.17 23.86 -28.39
CA LYS A 67 -11.35 25.25 -28.85
C LYS A 67 -11.52 26.21 -27.68
N TRP A 68 -12.23 25.79 -26.65
CA TRP A 68 -12.42 26.58 -25.44
C TRP A 68 -11.08 26.78 -24.72
N LEU A 69 -10.26 25.74 -24.60
CA LEU A 69 -8.90 25.84 -24.05
C LEU A 69 -8.01 26.75 -24.90
N GLU A 70 -8.06 26.64 -26.23
CA GLU A 70 -7.28 27.53 -27.12
C GLU A 70 -7.66 29.01 -26.98
N SER A 71 -8.90 29.30 -26.62
CA SER A 71 -9.41 30.67 -26.48
C SER A 71 -9.17 31.25 -25.08
N ASN A 72 -9.42 30.46 -24.03
CA ASN A 72 -9.39 30.93 -22.64
C ASN A 72 -8.05 30.64 -21.93
N PHE A 73 -7.36 29.57 -22.35
CA PHE A 73 -6.12 29.10 -21.75
C PHE A 73 -5.06 28.87 -22.82
N PRO A 74 -4.59 29.90 -23.55
CA PRO A 74 -3.63 29.73 -24.65
C PRO A 74 -2.34 29.00 -24.24
N ASN A 75 -1.97 29.08 -22.96
CA ASN A 75 -0.80 28.41 -22.38
C ASN A 75 -1.05 26.94 -22.00
N TYR A 76 -2.25 26.37 -22.24
CA TYR A 76 -2.56 24.99 -21.85
C TYR A 76 -1.57 23.98 -22.47
N LYS A 77 -1.09 24.26 -23.68
CA LYS A 77 -0.09 23.41 -24.37
C LYS A 77 1.24 23.39 -23.62
N GLU A 78 1.65 24.51 -23.04
CA GLU A 78 2.86 24.61 -22.21
C GLU A 78 2.68 23.83 -20.92
N ILE A 79 1.53 23.98 -20.26
CA ILE A 79 1.20 23.20 -19.05
C ILE A 79 1.27 21.70 -19.32
N VAL A 80 0.72 21.24 -20.46
CA VAL A 80 0.79 19.82 -20.85
C VAL A 80 2.24 19.38 -21.07
N GLN A 81 3.09 20.21 -21.67
CA GLN A 81 4.53 19.91 -21.79
C GLN A 81 5.20 19.83 -20.43
N GLU A 82 5.00 20.83 -19.57
CA GLU A 82 5.63 20.90 -18.25
C GLU A 82 5.25 19.71 -17.37
N GLU A 83 3.96 19.35 -17.34
CA GLU A 83 3.48 18.17 -16.60
C GLU A 83 4.01 16.87 -17.20
N PHE A 84 4.15 16.79 -18.53
CA PHE A 84 4.78 15.65 -19.18
C PHE A 84 6.27 15.53 -18.84
N ASP A 85 7.03 16.62 -18.87
CA ASP A 85 8.46 16.61 -18.53
C ASP A 85 8.69 16.23 -17.06
N LYS A 86 7.87 16.76 -16.14
CA LYS A 86 7.87 16.36 -14.72
C LYS A 86 7.59 14.86 -14.59
N LEU A 87 6.54 14.37 -15.25
CA LEU A 87 6.17 12.96 -15.20
C LEU A 87 7.27 12.07 -15.82
N LYS A 88 7.89 12.49 -16.92
CA LYS A 88 9.03 11.79 -17.54
C LYS A 88 10.19 11.64 -16.55
N ILE A 89 10.52 12.70 -15.80
CA ILE A 89 11.57 12.66 -14.76
C ILE A 89 11.17 11.70 -13.64
N GLU A 90 9.94 11.77 -13.14
CA GLU A 90 9.46 10.91 -12.05
C GLU A 90 9.44 9.42 -12.45
N VAL A 91 8.97 9.10 -13.66
CA VAL A 91 8.97 7.74 -14.19
C VAL A 91 10.41 7.26 -14.39
N GLY A 92 11.30 8.11 -14.90
CA GLY A 92 12.72 7.81 -15.02
C GLY A 92 13.39 7.52 -13.67
N GLN A 93 13.09 8.30 -12.63
CA GLN A 93 13.58 8.03 -11.27
C GLN A 93 13.02 6.74 -10.68
N SER A 94 11.79 6.37 -11.03
CA SER A 94 11.13 5.14 -10.59
C SER A 94 11.50 3.92 -11.44
N ALA A 95 12.19 4.12 -12.57
CA ALA A 95 12.48 3.06 -13.53
C ALA A 95 13.20 1.85 -12.93
N PRO A 96 14.23 2.01 -12.07
CA PRO A 96 14.88 0.88 -11.42
C PRO A 96 13.93 0.06 -10.54
N GLN A 97 13.05 0.73 -9.78
CA GLN A 97 12.03 0.06 -8.97
C GLN A 97 11.01 -0.68 -9.84
N ILE A 98 10.56 -0.08 -10.95
CA ILE A 98 9.61 -0.69 -11.88
C ILE A 98 10.20 -1.96 -12.50
N LEU A 99 11.47 -1.91 -12.93
CA LEU A 99 12.17 -3.09 -13.46
C LEU A 99 12.30 -4.20 -12.41
N GLY A 100 12.62 -3.85 -11.16
CA GLY A 100 12.71 -4.80 -10.06
C GLY A 100 11.35 -5.42 -9.71
N ALA A 101 10.28 -4.62 -9.68
CA ALA A 101 8.92 -5.08 -9.43
C ALA A 101 8.43 -6.01 -10.54
N ALA A 102 8.64 -5.64 -11.81
CA ALA A 102 8.29 -6.49 -12.95
C ALA A 102 9.00 -7.85 -12.90
N GLN A 103 10.29 -7.87 -12.51
CA GLN A 103 11.05 -9.12 -12.31
C GLN A 103 10.47 -9.96 -11.16
N ALA A 104 10.08 -9.34 -10.06
CA ALA A 104 9.44 -10.02 -8.93
C ALA A 104 8.06 -10.59 -9.31
N GLN A 105 7.27 -9.85 -10.09
CA GLN A 105 5.95 -10.29 -10.57
C GLN A 105 6.07 -11.47 -11.55
N MET A 106 7.08 -11.47 -12.43
CA MET A 106 7.37 -12.62 -13.30
C MET A 106 7.76 -13.88 -12.51
N ALA A 107 8.53 -13.74 -11.42
CA ALA A 107 8.89 -14.87 -10.56
C ALA A 107 7.70 -15.40 -9.74
N ALA A 108 6.79 -14.52 -9.29
CA ALA A 108 5.60 -14.88 -8.53
C ALA A 108 4.46 -15.46 -9.41
N GLY A 109 4.39 -15.07 -10.69
CA GLY A 109 3.42 -15.61 -11.65
C GLY A 109 3.66 -17.07 -12.07
N SER A 110 4.82 -17.63 -11.70
CA SER A 110 5.18 -19.04 -11.85
C SER A 110 5.16 -19.78 -10.52
N GLN A 111 4.17 -19.53 -9.66
CA GLN A 111 3.80 -20.56 -8.69
C GLN A 111 3.05 -21.65 -9.46
N PRO A 112 3.53 -22.91 -9.48
CA PRO A 112 2.65 -24.00 -9.85
C PRO A 112 1.48 -23.94 -8.86
N LEU A 113 0.25 -23.97 -9.37
CA LEU A 113 -0.89 -24.39 -8.56
C LEU A 113 -0.54 -25.77 -8.01
N ALA A 114 0.07 -25.80 -6.83
CA ALA A 114 0.18 -27.00 -6.05
C ALA A 114 -1.26 -27.40 -5.77
N GLU A 115 -1.65 -28.51 -6.39
CA GLU A 115 -2.81 -29.33 -6.08
C GLU A 115 -3.21 -29.20 -4.59
N ASP A 116 -4.47 -28.86 -4.40
CA ASP A 116 -5.32 -29.16 -3.25
C ASP A 116 -4.59 -29.86 -2.08
N PRO A 117 -4.16 -29.13 -1.03
CA PRO A 117 -3.84 -29.79 0.22
C PRO A 117 -5.14 -30.37 0.80
N GLN A 118 -5.30 -31.69 0.64
CA GLN A 118 -6.25 -32.55 1.34
C GLN A 118 -6.59 -31.99 2.73
N PRO A 119 -7.87 -31.99 3.15
CA PRO A 119 -8.26 -31.54 4.47
C PRO A 119 -7.58 -32.41 5.55
N GLN A 120 -6.61 -31.83 6.27
CA GLN A 120 -6.05 -32.43 7.47
C GLN A 120 -7.17 -32.60 8.51
N PRO A 121 -7.33 -33.79 9.13
CA PRO A 121 -8.24 -33.95 10.26
C PRO A 121 -7.71 -33.13 11.45
N SER A 122 -8.54 -32.22 11.95
CA SER A 122 -8.30 -31.46 13.18
C SER A 122 -7.96 -32.38 14.36
N PRO A 123 -6.84 -32.15 15.09
CA PRO A 123 -6.59 -32.85 16.33
C PRO A 123 -7.57 -32.35 17.40
N GLN A 124 -8.38 -33.28 17.91
CA GLN A 124 -9.29 -33.08 19.01
C GLN A 124 -8.54 -32.57 20.25
N THR A 125 -9.08 -31.52 20.87
CA THR A 125 -8.61 -30.97 22.16
C THR A 125 -8.69 -32.03 23.26
N GLN A 126 -7.55 -32.50 23.75
CA GLN A 126 -7.45 -33.14 25.06
C GLN A 126 -7.23 -32.06 26.13
N PRO A 127 -7.94 -32.11 27.28
CA PRO A 127 -7.69 -31.19 28.39
C PRO A 127 -6.39 -31.60 29.10
N THR A 128 -5.30 -30.86 28.86
CA THR A 128 -4.11 -30.97 29.70
C THR A 128 -4.31 -30.13 30.95
N ILE A 129 -4.34 -30.82 32.07
CA ILE A 129 -4.32 -30.29 33.44
C ILE A 129 -3.07 -29.45 33.71
N GLN A 130 -3.32 -28.35 34.43
CA GLN A 130 -2.44 -27.25 34.83
C GLN A 130 -1.10 -27.67 35.46
N GLN A 131 0.00 -27.06 35.02
CA GLN A 131 1.21 -26.86 35.82
C GLN A 131 1.41 -25.35 36.06
N PRO A 132 1.70 -24.90 37.30
CA PRO A 132 1.91 -23.49 37.59
C PRO A 132 3.25 -22.99 37.03
N LEU A 133 3.16 -21.83 36.36
CA LEU A 133 4.25 -21.07 35.74
C LEU A 133 5.35 -20.70 36.74
N GLN A 134 6.60 -21.05 36.41
CA GLN A 134 7.78 -20.43 37.01
C GLN A 134 8.13 -19.17 36.19
N SER A 135 8.16 -18.02 36.87
CA SER A 135 8.50 -16.71 36.31
C SER A 135 9.99 -16.63 35.93
N PRO A 136 10.38 -16.02 34.80
CA PRO A 136 11.75 -15.57 34.59
C PRO A 136 12.07 -14.31 35.42
N PRO A 137 13.34 -14.12 35.86
CA PRO A 137 13.73 -12.97 36.67
C PRO A 137 13.85 -11.68 35.85
N ALA A 138 13.45 -10.55 36.44
CA ALA A 138 13.68 -9.21 35.89
C ALA A 138 15.15 -8.80 36.01
N PRO A 139 15.71 -8.03 35.06
CA PRO A 139 17.00 -7.37 35.24
C PRO A 139 16.86 -6.23 36.26
N GLN A 140 17.60 -6.36 37.36
CA GLN A 140 17.72 -5.38 38.43
C GLN A 140 18.50 -4.15 37.95
N ALA A 141 18.02 -2.96 38.27
CA ALA A 141 18.80 -1.73 38.21
C ALA A 141 19.87 -1.73 39.33
N PRO A 142 21.12 -1.31 39.08
CA PRO A 142 22.06 -1.07 40.16
C PRO A 142 21.91 0.37 40.69
N ALA A 143 21.67 0.44 42.00
CA ALA A 143 21.72 1.66 42.81
C ALA A 143 23.16 2.17 42.98
N GLN A 144 23.28 3.48 43.08
CA GLN A 144 24.50 4.22 43.39
C GLN A 144 25.00 3.93 44.81
N TYR A 145 26.31 3.75 44.99
CA TYR A 145 27.02 4.22 46.19
C TYR A 145 28.40 4.75 45.81
N ALA A 146 28.72 5.91 46.36
CA ALA A 146 29.95 6.65 46.19
C ALA A 146 31.13 5.99 46.92
N GLN A 147 32.34 6.10 46.36
CA GLN A 147 33.57 6.20 47.15
C GLN A 147 34.63 6.96 46.36
N ALA A 148 35.08 8.06 46.95
CA ALA A 148 36.16 8.91 46.45
C ALA A 148 37.52 8.27 46.76
N GLN A 149 38.45 8.31 45.80
CA GLN A 149 39.89 8.28 46.05
C GLN A 149 40.65 9.18 45.06
N PRO A 150 41.84 9.71 45.44
CA PRO A 150 42.40 10.93 44.85
C PRO A 150 43.67 10.73 44.00
N ILE A 151 43.82 11.64 43.02
CA ILE A 151 45.02 12.26 42.40
C ILE A 151 46.12 11.44 41.66
N GLN A 152 46.60 12.10 40.57
CA GLN A 152 47.89 11.99 39.82
C GLN A 152 47.86 11.02 38.61
N GLN A 153 48.15 11.37 37.33
CA GLN A 153 49.10 12.29 36.68
C GLN A 153 48.73 12.42 35.15
N PRO A 154 49.46 13.16 34.26
CA PRO A 154 48.83 14.16 33.40
C PRO A 154 48.74 13.86 31.88
N ALA A 155 47.75 14.54 31.28
CA ALA A 155 47.74 15.23 29.97
C ALA A 155 48.43 14.60 28.75
N GLN A 156 47.60 14.13 27.81
CA GLN A 156 47.78 14.45 26.39
C GLN A 156 46.48 15.04 25.83
N VAL A 157 46.61 16.23 25.28
CA VAL A 157 45.54 17.06 24.71
C VAL A 157 45.24 16.64 23.28
N GLN A 158 43.96 16.44 22.93
CA GLN A 158 43.47 16.49 21.55
C GLN A 158 42.14 17.26 21.49
N PRO A 159 41.84 17.95 20.37
CA PRO A 159 40.92 19.07 20.34
C PRO A 159 39.45 18.66 20.20
N THR A 160 38.63 19.22 21.09
CA THR A 160 37.19 19.54 21.02
C THR A 160 36.39 19.04 19.80
N GLN A 161 35.60 17.98 19.99
CA GLN A 161 34.39 17.73 19.20
C GLN A 161 33.20 18.48 19.81
N GLN A 162 32.33 18.95 18.92
CA GLN A 162 31.11 19.71 19.17
C GLN A 162 30.21 19.13 20.27
N PRO A 163 29.41 19.97 20.97
CA PRO A 163 28.36 19.47 21.83
C PRO A 163 27.28 18.77 20.99
N THR A 164 27.18 17.45 21.14
CA THR A 164 26.04 16.66 20.68
C THR A 164 24.81 17.08 21.49
N ALA A 165 23.81 17.63 20.79
CA ALA A 165 22.48 17.84 21.34
C ALA A 165 21.89 16.50 21.81
N PRO A 166 21.10 16.47 22.88
CA PRO A 166 20.41 15.24 23.30
C PRO A 166 19.44 14.83 22.18
N GLN A 167 19.69 13.68 21.56
CA GLN A 167 18.67 13.00 20.77
C GLN A 167 17.50 12.71 21.72
N GLN A 168 16.40 13.41 21.52
CA GLN A 168 15.12 12.99 22.06
C GLN A 168 14.79 11.66 21.39
N GLN A 169 14.98 10.59 22.15
CA GLN A 169 14.52 9.27 21.83
C GLN A 169 12.99 9.35 21.71
N TYR A 170 12.50 9.43 20.48
CA TYR A 170 11.08 9.32 20.19
C TYR A 170 10.62 7.99 20.80
N ALA A 171 9.82 8.09 21.86
CA ALA A 171 9.13 6.95 22.42
C ALA A 171 8.25 6.37 21.29
N GLN A 172 8.55 5.14 20.87
CA GLN A 172 7.58 4.37 20.11
C GLN A 172 6.27 4.35 20.91
N PRO A 173 5.12 4.70 20.31
CA PRO A 173 3.85 4.52 20.98
C PRO A 173 3.66 3.02 21.22
N GLN A 174 3.55 2.64 22.49
CA GLN A 174 3.08 1.30 22.85
C GLN A 174 1.71 1.09 22.20
N PRO A 175 1.42 -0.09 21.62
CA PRO A 175 0.07 -0.38 21.18
C PRO A 175 -0.84 -0.40 22.41
N MET A 176 -1.66 0.65 22.54
CA MET A 176 -2.79 0.65 23.46
C MET A 176 -3.63 -0.58 23.12
N GLN A 177 -3.67 -1.55 24.03
CA GLN A 177 -4.63 -2.63 23.95
C GLN A 177 -6.01 -2.00 24.05
N MET A 178 -6.75 -2.00 22.93
CA MET A 178 -8.14 -1.58 22.93
C MET A 178 -8.91 -2.46 23.93
N PRO A 179 -9.80 -1.90 24.75
CA PRO A 179 -10.76 -2.71 25.48
C PRO A 179 -11.52 -3.54 24.44
N GLN A 180 -11.49 -4.87 24.62
CA GLN A 180 -12.21 -5.82 23.80
C GLN A 180 -13.69 -5.42 23.82
N GLN A 181 -14.15 -4.77 22.75
CA GLN A 181 -15.57 -4.55 22.54
C GLN A 181 -16.19 -5.95 22.46
N GLN A 182 -16.95 -6.30 23.50
CA GLN A 182 -17.87 -7.43 23.44
C GLN A 182 -18.78 -7.16 22.23
N GLN A 183 -18.59 -7.92 21.17
CA GLN A 183 -19.48 -7.87 20.02
C GLN A 183 -20.89 -8.20 20.54
N PRO A 184 -21.92 -7.42 20.18
CA PRO A 184 -23.28 -7.85 20.43
C PRO A 184 -23.47 -9.18 19.70
N GLN A 185 -23.87 -10.23 20.41
CA GLN A 185 -24.28 -11.48 19.79
C GLN A 185 -25.39 -11.14 18.79
N GLN A 186 -25.06 -11.16 17.51
CA GLN A 186 -26.03 -11.15 16.42
C GLN A 186 -26.86 -12.40 16.60
N TYR A 187 -28.08 -12.23 17.10
CA TYR A 187 -29.10 -13.27 17.11
C TYR A 187 -29.45 -13.55 15.65
N ILE A 188 -28.87 -14.61 15.08
CA ILE A 188 -29.24 -15.12 13.77
C ILE A 188 -30.47 -16.02 14.01
N PRO A 189 -31.68 -15.64 13.59
CA PRO A 189 -32.80 -16.58 13.62
C PRO A 189 -32.46 -17.75 12.70
N GLN A 190 -32.36 -18.93 13.30
CA GLN A 190 -32.12 -20.19 12.62
C GLN A 190 -33.34 -20.45 11.70
N PRO A 191 -33.15 -20.70 10.39
CA PRO A 191 -34.25 -21.04 9.52
C PRO A 191 -34.84 -22.39 9.96
N ASP A 192 -36.16 -22.42 10.12
CA ASP A 192 -36.97 -23.59 10.44
C ASP A 192 -36.64 -24.72 9.45
N GLN A 193 -35.93 -25.75 9.93
CA GLN A 193 -35.70 -26.94 9.12
C GLN A 193 -37.00 -27.75 9.08
N PRO A 194 -37.51 -28.12 7.89
CA PRO A 194 -38.63 -29.04 7.82
C PRO A 194 -38.21 -30.39 8.40
N GLN A 195 -38.83 -30.79 9.50
CA GLN A 195 -38.77 -32.16 10.02
C GLN A 195 -39.35 -33.11 8.97
N TYR A 196 -38.48 -33.77 8.22
CA TYR A 196 -38.89 -34.93 7.44
C TYR A 196 -39.14 -36.11 8.40
N PRO A 197 -40.34 -36.72 8.41
CA PRO A 197 -40.58 -37.90 9.22
C PRO A 197 -39.72 -39.06 8.71
N GLN A 198 -38.98 -39.67 9.64
CA GLN A 198 -38.21 -40.89 9.43
C GLN A 198 -39.18 -42.00 8.97
N GLN A 199 -39.11 -42.39 7.70
CA GLN A 199 -39.92 -43.49 7.17
C GLN A 199 -39.43 -44.81 7.76
N GLN A 200 -40.29 -45.47 8.53
CA GLN A 200 -40.09 -46.84 9.01
C GLN A 200 -40.05 -47.80 7.81
N PRO A 201 -39.14 -48.79 7.78
CA PRO A 201 -39.13 -49.79 6.71
C PRO A 201 -40.37 -50.69 6.81
N PRO A 202 -41.02 -51.06 5.69
CA PRO A 202 -42.16 -51.95 5.72
C PRO A 202 -41.74 -53.37 6.13
N ALA A 203 -42.49 -53.94 7.08
CA ALA A 203 -42.41 -55.33 7.46
C ALA A 203 -42.69 -56.23 6.24
N GLY A 204 -41.83 -57.23 6.03
CA GLY A 204 -42.04 -58.26 5.01
C GLY A 204 -43.29 -59.11 5.30
N PRO A 205 -43.87 -59.74 4.27
CA PRO A 205 -45.08 -60.53 4.42
C PRO A 205 -44.81 -61.81 5.23
N ALA A 206 -45.62 -62.02 6.27
CA ALA A 206 -45.75 -63.30 6.94
C ALA A 206 -46.68 -64.22 6.14
N ALA A 207 -46.23 -65.48 6.03
CA ALA A 207 -46.88 -66.73 5.58
C ALA A 207 -48.36 -66.70 5.18
#